data_AF-A0A354YZU7-F1
#
_entry.id   AF-A0A354YZU7-F1
#
_cell.length_a   1.000
_cell.length_b   1.000
_cell.length_c   1.000
_cell.angle_alpha   90.00
_cell.angle_beta   90.00
_cell.angle_gamma   90.00
#
_symmetry.space_group_name_H-M   'P 1'
#
loop_
_entity.id
_entity.type
_entity.pdbx_description
1 polymer ?
#
loop_
_entity_poly.entity_id
_entity_poly.type
_entity_poly.pdbx_seq_one_letter_code
_entity_poly.pdbx_strand_id
1 'polypeptide(L)' 'MSDRLTLDFDPDTLAWDKQDGLIPAIIQDARSHRVLMLGYMDRAALDRTLATGLATFYSRSRERLWTKGETS' A
#
# COMPACT_ATOMS: atom_id res chain seq x y z
N MET A 1 6.84 -8.18 28.06
CA MET A 1 6.88 -7.34 26.84
C MET A 1 6.12 -8.11 25.79
N SER A 2 4.84 -7.77 25.58
CA SER A 2 3.92 -8.58 24.76
C SER A 2 4.32 -8.49 23.31
N ASP A 3 4.53 -9.67 22.73
CA ASP A 3 4.88 -9.94 21.35
C ASP A 3 3.94 -9.18 20.40
N ARG A 4 4.53 -8.33 19.56
CA ARG A 4 3.80 -7.44 18.68
C ARG A 4 3.50 -8.23 17.41
N LEU A 5 2.43 -9.02 17.45
CA LEU A 5 1.74 -9.66 16.31
C LEU A 5 2.63 -9.71 15.06
N THR A 6 3.43 -10.77 14.91
CA THR A 6 3.92 -11.18 13.60
C THR A 6 2.68 -11.56 12.80
N LEU A 7 2.10 -10.55 12.15
CA LEU A 7 1.10 -10.78 11.12
C LEU A 7 1.86 -11.53 10.02
N ASP A 8 1.49 -12.80 9.83
CA ASP A 8 1.81 -13.57 8.63
C ASP A 8 1.09 -12.94 7.44
N PHE A 9 1.42 -11.68 7.13
CA PHE A 9 0.93 -11.00 5.95
C PHE A 9 1.73 -11.50 4.77
N ASP A 10 1.14 -12.42 4.02
CA ASP A 10 1.65 -12.89 2.75
C ASP A 10 0.97 -12.11 1.59
N PRO A 11 1.70 -11.19 0.91
CA PRO A 11 1.18 -10.44 -0.25
C PRO A 11 0.74 -11.31 -1.42
N ASP A 12 1.23 -12.56 -1.52
CA ASP A 12 0.88 -13.46 -2.61
C ASP A 12 -0.54 -14.01 -2.51
N THR A 13 -1.15 -13.93 -1.32
CA THR A 13 -2.53 -14.37 -1.08
C THR A 13 -3.58 -13.35 -1.52
N LEU A 14 -3.18 -12.13 -1.91
CA LEU A 14 -4.10 -11.09 -2.36
C LEU A 14 -4.69 -11.44 -3.73
N ALA A 15 -5.96 -11.08 -3.94
CA ALA A 15 -6.68 -11.33 -5.19
C ALA A 15 -6.32 -10.31 -6.28
N TRP A 16 -5.06 -10.33 -6.71
CA TRP A 16 -4.48 -9.42 -7.71
C TRP A 16 -5.23 -9.44 -9.04
N ASP A 17 -5.78 -10.59 -9.41
CA ASP A 17 -6.50 -10.83 -10.66
C ASP A 17 -7.87 -10.12 -10.74
N LYS A 18 -8.47 -9.73 -9.60
CA LYS A 18 -9.81 -9.12 -9.57
C LYS A 18 -9.87 -7.67 -10.05
N GLN A 19 -8.73 -7.01 -10.18
CA GLN A 19 -8.60 -5.58 -10.51
C GLN A 19 -7.36 -5.34 -11.37
N ASP A 20 -7.09 -6.22 -12.35
CA ASP A 20 -6.01 -6.09 -13.33
C ASP A 20 -4.62 -5.87 -12.71
N GLY A 21 -4.31 -6.61 -11.64
CA GLY A 21 -3.03 -6.50 -10.94
C GLY A 21 -2.94 -5.34 -9.95
N LEU A 22 -4.06 -4.65 -9.66
CA LEU A 22 -4.13 -3.56 -8.69
C LEU A 22 -4.94 -3.94 -7.46
N ILE A 23 -4.54 -3.44 -6.30
CA ILE A 23 -5.31 -3.54 -5.06
C ILE A 23 -5.67 -2.13 -4.55
N PRO A 24 -6.89 -1.90 -4.06
CA PRO A 24 -7.22 -0.66 -3.37
C PRO A 24 -6.50 -0.61 -2.01
N ALA A 25 -5.82 0.51 -1.75
CA ALA A 25 -5.09 0.74 -0.51
C ALA A 25 -5.69 1.96 0.22
N ILE A 26 -6.30 1.71 1.38
CA ILE A 26 -6.86 2.75 2.25
C ILE A 26 -5.78 3.21 3.21
N ILE A 27 -5.43 4.49 3.16
CA ILE A 27 -4.52 5.09 4.13
C ILE A 27 -5.33 5.68 5.26
N GLN A 28 -4.97 5.29 6.47
CA GLN A 28 -5.61 5.72 7.69
C GLN A 28 -4.56 6.33 8.62
N ASP A 29 -4.94 7.38 9.33
CA ASP A 29 -4.13 7.89 10.42
C ASP A 29 -4.07 6.86 11.56
N ALA A 30 -2.85 6.47 11.95
CA ALA A 30 -2.64 5.36 12.88
C ALA A 30 -3.11 5.64 14.32
N ARG A 31 -3.42 6.89 14.67
CA ARG A 31 -3.85 7.28 16.03
C ARG A 31 -5.34 7.58 16.10
N SER A 32 -5.83 8.38 15.17
CA SER A 32 -7.21 8.85 15.12
C SER A 32 -8.13 7.91 14.35
N HIS A 33 -7.59 6.95 13.62
CA HIS A 33 -8.34 6.07 12.72
C HIS A 33 -9.11 6.81 11.61
N ARG A 34 -8.78 8.07 11.36
CA ARG A 34 -9.37 8.83 10.26
C ARG A 34 -8.84 8.30 8.93
N VAL A 35 -9.74 7.99 8.00
CA VAL A 35 -9.37 7.69 6.61
C VAL A 35 -8.81 8.97 5.98
N LEU A 36 -7.59 8.90 5.45
CA LEU A 36 -6.88 10.02 4.84
C LEU A 36 -7.04 10.02 3.32
N MET A 37 -6.91 8.85 2.70
CA MET A 37 -7.05 8.69 1.24
C MET A 37 -7.26 7.24 0.83
N LEU A 38 -7.72 7.07 -0.41
CA LEU A 38 -7.70 5.81 -1.16
C LEU A 38 -6.66 5.95 -2.28
N GLY A 39 -5.79 4.96 -2.41
CA GLY A 39 -4.91 4.78 -3.56
C GLY A 39 -5.03 3.38 -4.15
N TYR A 40 -4.25 3.10 -5.19
CA TYR A 40 -4.10 1.77 -5.76
C TYR A 40 -2.62 1.38 -5.71
N MET A 41 -2.35 0.11 -5.45
CA MET A 41 -1.01 -0.48 -5.48
C MET A 41 -1.00 -1.63 -6.48
N ASP A 42 0.03 -1.71 -7.33
CA ASP A 42 0.44 -2.96 -7.95
C ASP A 42 1.39 -3.71 -6.99
N ARG A 43 1.87 -4.89 -7.39
CA ARG A 43 2.85 -5.67 -6.61
C ARG A 43 4.10 -4.84 -6.28
N ALA A 44 4.65 -4.15 -7.26
CA ALA A 44 5.87 -3.34 -7.07
C ALA A 44 5.67 -2.19 -6.07
N ALA A 45 4.51 -1.53 -6.09
CA ALA A 45 4.17 -0.48 -5.13
C ALA A 45 4.04 -1.03 -3.70
N LEU A 46 3.41 -2.20 -3.53
CA LEU A 46 3.29 -2.85 -2.23
C LEU A 46 4.65 -3.30 -1.70
N ASP A 47 5.45 -3.97 -2.53
CA ASP A 47 6.81 -4.43 -2.18
C ASP A 47 7.69 -3.26 -1.74
N ARG A 48 7.65 -2.15 -2.48
CA ARG A 48 8.38 -0.93 -2.12
C ARG A 48 7.87 -0.32 -0.82
N THR A 49 6.57 -0.35 -0.58
CA THR A 49 5.98 0.14 0.68
C THR A 49 6.48 -0.67 1.87
N LEU A 50 6.47 -2.00 1.76
CA LEU A 50 6.96 -2.89 2.81
C LEU A 50 8.46 -2.73 3.05
N ALA A 51 9.26 -2.60 1.98
CA ALA A 51 10.71 -2.46 2.08
C ALA A 51 11.16 -1.11 2.67
N THR A 52 10.45 -0.02 2.36
CA THR A 52 10.87 1.34 2.73
C THR A 52 10.13 1.90 3.95
N GLY A 53 8.97 1.34 4.31
CA GLY A 53 8.07 1.92 5.30
C GLY A 53 7.36 3.21 4.84
N LEU A 54 7.50 3.58 3.57
CA LEU A 54 6.86 4.76 2.97
C LEU A 54 5.74 4.31 2.02
N ALA A 55 4.57 4.94 2.11
CA ALA A 55 3.44 4.59 1.26
C ALA A 55 3.75 4.90 -0.22
N THR A 56 3.92 3.85 -1.03
CA THR A 56 4.08 3.92 -2.49
C THR A 56 2.83 3.41 -3.19
N PHE A 57 2.38 4.13 -4.21
CA PHE A 57 1.20 3.80 -5.01
C PHE A 57 1.57 3.63 -6.48
N TYR A 58 0.69 2.95 -7.23
CA TYR A 58 0.72 2.92 -8.67
C TYR A 58 -0.23 3.99 -9.24
N SER A 59 0.33 4.97 -9.96
CA SER A 59 -0.43 6.03 -10.61
C SER A 59 -0.97 5.55 -11.95
N ARG A 60 -2.21 5.05 -11.99
CA ARG A 60 -2.85 4.55 -13.23
C ARG A 60 -2.79 5.52 -14.42
N SER A 61 -2.92 6.83 -14.17
CA SER A 61 -2.86 7.85 -15.22
C SER A 61 -1.46 8.19 -15.72
N ARG A 62 -0.41 7.86 -14.95
CA ARG A 62 0.99 8.16 -15.27
C ARG A 62 1.82 6.89 -15.47
N GLU A 63 1.18 5.73 -15.35
CA GLU A 63 1.74 4.39 -15.48
C GLU A 63 3.06 4.19 -14.72
N ARG A 64 3.16 4.76 -13.51
CA ARG A 64 4.40 4.72 -12.71
C ARG A 64 4.14 4.66 -11.22
N LEU A 65 5.16 4.20 -10.50
CA LEU A 65 5.21 4.30 -9.04
C LEU A 65 5.29 5.77 -8.60
N TRP A 66 4.64 6.06 -7.48
CA TRP A 66 4.68 7.35 -6.81
C TRP A 66 4.65 7.15 -5.30
N THR A 67 5.71 7.57 -4.61
CA THR A 67 5.74 7.56 -3.15
C THR A 67 5.12 8.85 -2.62
N LYS A 68 4.20 8.73 -1.66
CA LYS A 68 3.56 9.88 -1.04
C LYS A 68 4.65 10.79 -0.45
N GLY A 69 4.70 12.04 -0.92
CA GLY A 69 5.67 13.05 -0.48
C GLY A 69 6.83 13.32 -1.45
N GLU A 70 7.04 12.51 -2.51
CA GLU A 70 8.09 12.76 -3.52
C GLU A 70 7.82 14.02 -4.36
N THR A 71 6.57 14.44 -4.49
CA THR A 71 6.18 15.73 -5.07
C THR A 71 4.83 16.11 -4.46
N SER A 72 4.76 17.25 -3.78
CA SER A 72 3.54 17.78 -3.16
C SER A 72 3.07 19.02 -3.90
#